data_AF-X0U4F8-F1
#
_entry.id   AF-X0U4F8-F1
#
_cell.length_a   1.000
_cell.length_b   1.000
_cell.length_c   1.000
_cell.angle_alpha   90.00
_cell.angle_beta   90.00
_cell.angle_gamma   90.00
#
_symmetry.space_group_name_H-M   'P 1'
#
loop_
_entity.id
_entity.type
_entity.pdbx_description
1 polymer ?
#
loop_
_entity_poly.entity_id
_entity_poly.type
_entity_poly.pdbx_seq_one_letter_code
_entity_poly.pdbx_strand_id
1 'polypeptide(L)' 'MNKLIDDFGREISYLRVSITDRCNYRCIYCKPEEQFEFIPHEEILRYEEIVEIIEEAVNLG' A
#
# COMPACT_ATOMS: atom_id res chain seq x y z
N MET A 1 -11.97 14.64 15.35
CA MET A 1 -11.50 13.79 14.24
C MET A 1 -12.06 14.38 12.97
N ASN A 2 -11.20 14.93 12.11
CA ASN A 2 -11.63 15.46 10.82
C ASN A 2 -11.63 14.28 9.85
N LYS A 3 -12.81 13.94 9.32
CA LYS A 3 -12.96 12.91 8.31
C LYS A 3 -12.17 13.30 7.07
N LEU A 4 -11.38 12.37 6.54
CA LEU A 4 -10.69 12.55 5.27
C LEU A 4 -11.71 12.42 4.12
N ILE A 5 -12.10 13.57 3.56
CA ILE A 5 -13.06 13.68 2.47
C ILE A 5 -12.31 14.15 1.22
N ASP A 6 -12.46 13.42 0.12
CA ASP A 6 -11.87 13.82 -1.16
C ASP A 6 -12.71 14.89 -1.90
N ASP A 7 -12.18 15.40 -3.01
CA ASP A 7 -12.85 16.44 -3.82
C ASP A 7 -14.20 15.99 -4.43
N PHE A 8 -14.49 14.68 -4.44
CA PHE A 8 -15.75 14.12 -4.89
C PHE A 8 -16.74 13.86 -3.74
N GLY A 9 -16.38 14.23 -2.50
CA GLY A 9 -17.23 14.08 -1.32
C GLY A 9 -17.25 12.66 -0.73
N ARG A 10 -16.28 11.80 -1.08
CA ARG A 10 -16.20 10.43 -0.55
C ARG A 10 -15.40 10.44 0.76
N GLU A 11 -15.94 9.76 1.77
CA GLU A 11 -15.22 9.50 3.02
C GLU A 11 -14.27 8.32 2.85
N ILE A 12 -12.99 8.54 3.12
CA ILE A 12 -11.99 7.48 3.12
C ILE A 12 -12.16 6.68 4.40
N SER A 13 -12.39 5.37 4.25
CA SER A 13 -12.66 4.44 5.37
C SER A 13 -11.86 3.13 5.24
N TYR A 14 -10.93 3.07 4.30
CA TYR A 14 -10.13 1.90 4.01
C TYR A 14 -8.73 2.30 3.57
N LEU A 15 -7.74 1.59 4.11
CA LEU A 15 -6.34 1.68 3.73
C LEU A 15 -5.86 0.32 3.21
N ARG A 16 -5.27 0.31 2.01
CA ARG A 16 -4.59 -0.86 1.46
C ARG A 16 -3.09 -0.75 1.68
N VAL A 17 -2.52 -1.70 2.40
CA VAL A 17 -1.07 -1.78 2.59
C VAL A 17 -0.50 -2.88 1.69
N SER A 18 0.38 -2.51 0.77
CA SER A 18 1.13 -3.46 -0.05
C SER A 18 2.46 -3.76 0.63
N ILE A 19 2.68 -5.02 1.01
CA ILE A 19 3.85 -5.43 1.79
C ILE A 19 5.05 -5.80 0.91
N THR A 20 4.80 -6.27 -0.31
CA THR A 20 5.85 -6.71 -1.23
C THR A 20 5.38 -6.63 -2.68
N ASP A 21 6.34 -6.42 -3.57
CA ASP A 21 6.21 -6.47 -5.03
C ASP A 21 6.53 -7.87 -5.60
N ARG A 22 6.92 -8.81 -4.74
CA ARG A 22 7.25 -10.20 -5.09
C ARG A 22 5.98 -11.04 -5.16
N CYS A 23 5.82 -11.73 -6.29
CA CYS A 23 4.75 -12.70 -6.51
C CYS A 23 5.34 -13.96 -7.16
N ASN A 24 4.86 -15.13 -6.75
CA ASN A 24 5.25 -16.43 -7.29
C ASN A 24 4.49 -16.80 -8.58
N TYR A 25 3.57 -15.94 -9.05
CA TYR A 25 2.84 -16.11 -10.30
C TYR A 25 3.22 -15.09 -11.37
N ARG A 26 2.88 -15.44 -12.61
CA ARG A 26 3.03 -14.62 -13.84
C ARG A 26 1.69 -14.52 -14.54
N CYS A 27 0.73 -13.92 -13.85
CA CYS A 27 -0.63 -13.82 -14.37
C CYS A 27 -0.61 -12.90 -15.59
N ILE A 28 -1.15 -13.38 -16.72
CA ILE A 28 -1.20 -12.67 -18.01
C ILE A 28 -1.81 -11.26 -17.87
N TYR A 29 -2.74 -11.07 -16.94
CA TYR A 29 -3.46 -9.81 -16.71
C TYR A 29 -2.89 -8.93 -15.59
N CYS A 30 -1.84 -9.36 -14.90
CA CYS A 30 -1.28 -8.62 -13.76
C CYS A 30 0.23 -8.38 -13.91
N LYS A 31 0.99 -9.44 -14.18
CA LYS A 31 2.45 -9.38 -14.31
C LYS A 31 2.91 -10.41 -15.36
N PRO A 32 2.80 -10.08 -16.65
CA PRO A 32 3.10 -11.03 -17.73
C PRO A 32 4.60 -11.14 -18.05
N GLU A 33 5.45 -10.21 -17.59
CA GLU A 33 6.87 -10.23 -17.94
C GLU A 33 7.59 -11.47 -17.37
N GLU A 34 8.73 -11.87 -17.95
CA GLU A 34 9.55 -12.96 -17.38
C GLU A 34 10.63 -12.43 -16.43
N GLN A 35 11.21 -11.27 -16.77
CA GLN A 35 12.26 -10.61 -16.00
C GLN A 35 11.68 -9.44 -15.21
N PHE A 36 12.08 -9.36 -13.93
CA PHE A 36 11.61 -8.33 -13.02
C PHE A 36 12.79 -7.74 -12.26
N GLU A 37 12.81 -6.42 -12.21
CA GLU A 37 13.53 -5.71 -11.17
C GLU A 37 12.59 -5.62 -9.97
N PHE A 38 12.99 -6.25 -8.86
CA PHE A 38 12.29 -6.11 -7.61
C PHE A 38 12.78 -4.86 -6.90
N ILE A 39 11.89 -4.24 -6.14
CA ILE A 39 12.24 -3.13 -5.26
C ILE A 39 13.35 -3.61 -4.30
N PRO A 40 14.47 -2.88 -4.16
CA PRO A 40 15.49 -3.18 -3.17
C PRO A 40 14.88 -3.29 -1.77
N HIS A 41 15.37 -4.22 -0.95
CA HIS A 41 14.71 -4.50 0.33
C HIS A 41 14.76 -3.30 1.28
N GLU A 42 15.84 -2.53 1.22
CA GLU A 42 16.07 -1.28 1.94
C GLU A 42 15.10 -0.15 1.57
N GLU A 43 14.43 -0.25 0.42
CA GLU A 43 13.40 0.71 -0.02
C GLU A 43 11.98 0.26 0.35
N ILE A 44 11.81 -0.95 0.89
CA ILE A 44 10.54 -1.43 1.44
C ILE A 44 10.42 -0.98 2.90
N LEU A 45 9.25 -0.43 3.26
CA LEU A 45 8.98 0.00 4.64
C LEU A 45 9.16 -1.16 5.62
N ARG A 46 9.81 -0.85 6.75
CA ARG A 46 9.87 -1.76 7.89
C ARG A 46 8.49 -1.84 8.56
N TYR A 47 8.28 -2.88 9.35
CA TYR A 47 7.00 -3.07 10.03
C TYR A 47 6.68 -1.92 10.99
N GLU A 48 7.68 -1.35 11.65
CA GLU A 48 7.51 -0.21 12.56
C GLU A 48 7.02 1.03 11.81
N GLU A 49 7.56 1.29 10.61
CA GLU A 49 7.15 2.42 9.76
C GLU A 49 5.72 2.22 9.22
N ILE A 50 5.36 0.97 8.88
CA ILE A 50 3.99 0.63 8.46
C ILE A 50 3.00 0.88 9.60
N VAL A 51 3.34 0.46 10.83
CA VAL A 51 2.46 0.64 12.00
C VAL A 51 2.27 2.12 12.31
N GLU A 52 3.35 2.91 12.31
CA GLU A 52 3.29 4.36 12.55
C GLU A 52 2.34 5.07 11.56
N ILE A 53 2.41 4.72 10.26
CA ILE A 53 1.52 5.28 9.24
C ILE A 53 0.06 4.85 9.47
N ILE A 54 -0.17 3.59 9.83
CA ILE A 54 -1.53 3.07 10.07
C ILE A 54 -2.17 3.74 11.28
N GLU A 55 -1.42 3.93 12.37
CA GLU A 55 -1.93 4.59 13.58
C GLU A 55 -2.41 6.01 13.29
N GLU A 56 -1.62 6.78 12.52
CA GLU A 56 -2.04 8.12 12.08
C GLU A 56 -3.23 8.08 11.12
N ALA A 57 -3.27 7.11 10.20
CA ALA A 57 -4.39 6.97 9.27
C ALA A 57 -5.71 6.68 9.98
N VAL A 58 -5.71 5.85 11.04
CA VAL A 58 -6.90 5.54 11.86
C VAL A 58 -7.46 6.79 12.54
N ASN A 59 -6.61 7.75 12.91
CA ASN A 59 -7.06 9.00 13.54
C ASN A 59 -7.84 9.92 12.58
N LEU A 60 -7.72 9.71 11.27
CA LEU A 60 -8.31 10.54 10.21
C LEU A 60 -9.70 10.09 9.73
N GLY A 61 -10.23 8.97 10.22
CA GLY A 61 -11.59 8.51 9.88
C GLY A 61 -11.70 7.01 9.72
#